data_AF-A0A4S0KU62-F1
#
_entry.id   AF-A0A4S0KU62-F1
#
_cell.length_a   1.000
_cell.length_b   1.000
_cell.length_c   1.000
_cell.angle_alpha   90.00
_cell.angle_beta   90.00
_cell.angle_gamma   90.00
#
_symmetry.space_group_name_H-M   'P 1'
#
loop_
_entity.id
_entity.type
_entity.pdbx_description
1 polymer ?
#
loop_
_entity_poly.entity_id
_entity_poly.type
_entity_poly.pdbx_seq_one_letter_code
_entity_poly.pdbx_strand_id
1 'polypeptide(L)' 'MGKGLIAAVVVAALGGCSTAKGGFCAVSSPLRLSARAVDTLSNEEARALLAHNRKGEKLCGWRP' A
#
# COMPACT_ATOMS: atom_id res chain seq x y z
N MET A 1 38.80 -19.09 1.04
CA MET A 1 37.59 -19.22 1.89
C MET A 1 36.81 -17.90 2.05
N GLY A 2 37.44 -16.71 1.99
CA GLY A 2 36.74 -15.43 2.21
C GLY A 2 35.86 -14.90 1.05
N LYS A 3 36.15 -15.26 -0.21
CA LYS A 3 35.42 -14.71 -1.38
C LYS A 3 33.94 -15.13 -1.42
N GLY A 4 33.62 -16.36 -1.01
CA GLY A 4 32.24 -16.84 -0.93
C GLY A 4 31.42 -16.17 0.17
N LEU A 5 32.06 -15.85 1.30
CA LEU A 5 31.44 -15.11 2.40
C LEU A 5 31.10 -13.67 2.00
N ILE A 6 32.00 -12.99 1.29
CA ILE A 6 31.74 -11.61 0.81
C ILE A 6 30.57 -11.61 -0.18
N ALA A 7 30.53 -12.57 -1.12
CA ALA A 7 29.40 -12.69 -2.05
C ALA A 7 28.07 -12.95 -1.34
N ALA A 8 28.06 -13.82 -0.33
CA ALA A 8 26.87 -14.12 0.46
C ALA A 8 26.35 -12.90 1.25
N VAL A 9 27.25 -12.11 1.84
CA VAL A 9 26.89 -10.87 2.56
C VAL A 9 26.30 -9.83 1.62
N VAL A 10 26.84 -9.67 0.41
CA VAL A 10 26.32 -8.72 -0.58
C VAL A 10 24.92 -9.12 -1.05
N VAL A 11 24.67 -10.42 -1.32
CA VAL A 11 23.35 -10.91 -1.72
C VAL A 11 22.31 -10.74 -0.60
N ALA A 12 22.70 -11.02 0.65
CA ALA A 12 21.83 -10.83 1.81
C ALA A 12 21.49 -9.35 2.05
N ALA A 13 22.45 -8.43 1.86
CA ALA A 13 22.22 -6.99 1.99
C ALA A 13 21.27 -6.43 0.92
N LEU A 14 21.30 -6.98 -0.30
CA LEU A 14 20.43 -6.54 -1.41
C LEU A 14 18.99 -7.09 -1.30
N GLY A 15 18.76 -8.19 -0.58
CA GLY A 15 17.43 -8.77 -0.36
C GLY A 15 16.60 -8.09 0.75
N GLY A 16 17.22 -7.20 1.54
CA GLY A 16 16.55 -6.55 2.68
C GLY A 16 15.44 -5.56 2.29
N CYS A 17 15.51 -4.95 1.11
CA CYS A 17 14.54 -3.94 0.65
C CYS A 17 13.27 -4.51 0.01
N SER A 18 13.17 -5.81 -0.24
CA SER A 18 11.98 -6.41 -0.88
C SER A 18 10.90 -6.88 0.12
N THR A 19 11.11 -6.72 1.43
CA THR A 19 10.22 -7.29 2.45
C THR A 19 9.23 -6.27 3.03
N ALA A 20 8.58 -5.47 2.18
CA ALA A 20 7.28 -4.93 2.54
C ALA A 20 6.29 -6.10 2.50
N LYS A 21 6.00 -6.72 3.66
CA LYS A 21 5.00 -7.80 3.74
C LYS A 21 3.61 -7.21 3.51
N GLY A 22 3.11 -7.36 2.29
CA GLY A 22 1.73 -7.04 1.90
C GLY A 22 1.66 -5.97 0.81
N GLY A 23 1.07 -6.31 -0.35
CA GLY A 23 0.66 -5.31 -1.34
C GLY A 23 -0.50 -4.45 -0.83
N PHE A 24 -0.91 -3.43 -1.58
CA PHE A 24 -1.99 -2.50 -1.18
C PHE A 24 -3.23 -3.22 -0.60
N CYS A 25 -3.69 -4.31 -1.24
CA CYS A 25 -4.86 -5.07 -0.78
C CYS A 25 -4.69 -5.78 0.56
N ALA A 26 -3.46 -6.08 0.98
CA ALA A 26 -3.17 -6.75 2.25
C ALA A 26 -3.12 -5.78 3.44
N VAL A 27 -2.92 -4.48 3.18
CA VAL A 27 -2.69 -3.46 4.21
C VAL A 27 -3.73 -2.34 4.18
N SER A 28 -4.72 -2.43 3.30
CA SER A 28 -5.75 -1.41 3.14
C SER A 28 -7.13 -2.04 2.99
N SER A 29 -8.15 -1.27 3.33
CA SER A 29 -9.56 -1.62 3.21
C SER A 29 -10.37 -0.43 2.65
N PRO A 30 -11.61 -0.66 2.18
CA PRO A 30 -12.48 0.42 1.72
C PRO A 30 -12.74 1.45 2.82
N LEU A 31 -12.58 2.73 2.51
CA LEU A 31 -12.95 3.83 3.40
C LEU A 31 -14.42 4.21 3.16
N ARG A 32 -15.28 3.89 4.12
CA ARG A 32 -16.73 4.15 4.08
C ARG A 32 -17.10 5.16 5.17
N LEU A 33 -17.17 6.42 4.79
CA LEU A 33 -17.54 7.50 5.69
C LEU A 33 -19.07 7.65 5.78
N SER A 34 -19.55 8.18 6.91
CA SER A 34 -20.94 8.64 7.03
C SER A 34 -21.17 9.87 6.15
N ALA A 35 -22.41 10.12 5.74
CA ALA A 35 -22.75 11.31 4.95
C ALA A 35 -22.24 12.61 5.62
N ARG A 36 -22.47 12.74 6.94
CA ARG A 36 -21.98 13.88 7.72
C ARG A 36 -20.46 14.08 7.67
N ALA A 37 -19.69 12.99 7.63
CA ALA A 37 -18.24 13.07 7.53
C ALA A 37 -17.77 13.41 6.11
N VAL A 38 -18.53 13.00 5.08
CA VAL A 38 -18.28 13.41 3.69
C VAL A 38 -18.49 14.91 3.51
N ASP A 39 -19.54 15.47 4.12
CA ASP A 39 -19.88 16.90 4.02
C ASP A 39 -18.80 17.82 4.62
N THR A 40 -17.97 17.28 5.51
CA THR A 40 -16.88 18.03 6.16
C THR A 40 -15.54 17.96 5.44
N LEU A 41 -15.43 17.14 4.38
CA LEU A 41 -14.18 16.99 3.64
C LEU A 41 -13.88 18.25 2.81
N SER A 42 -12.62 18.66 2.81
CA SER A 42 -12.11 19.53 1.77
C SER A 42 -12.09 18.82 0.41
N ASN A 43 -12.01 19.61 -0.66
CA ASN A 43 -11.89 19.07 -2.02
C ASN A 43 -10.68 18.15 -2.21
N GLU A 44 -9.58 18.43 -1.51
CA GLU A 44 -8.36 17.63 -1.60
C GLU A 44 -8.53 16.27 -0.90
N GLU A 45 -9.10 16.28 0.31
CA GLU A 45 -9.38 15.05 1.06
C GLU A 45 -10.39 14.16 0.33
N ALA A 46 -11.44 14.75 -0.24
CA ALA A 46 -12.41 14.03 -1.05
C ALA A 46 -11.76 13.36 -2.27
N ARG A 47 -10.84 14.05 -2.96
CA ARG A 47 -10.08 13.46 -4.09
C ARG A 47 -9.18 12.31 -3.63
N ALA A 48 -8.46 12.50 -2.52
CA ALA A 48 -7.57 11.47 -1.99
C ALA A 48 -8.34 10.21 -1.58
N LEU A 49 -9.46 10.37 -0.86
CA LEU A 49 -10.31 9.26 -0.44
C LEU A 49 -10.92 8.52 -1.64
N LEU A 50 -11.39 9.27 -2.64
CA LEU A 50 -11.92 8.68 -3.87
C LEU A 50 -10.84 7.93 -4.66
N ALA A 51 -9.63 8.48 -4.74
CA ALA A 51 -8.49 7.81 -5.39
C ALA A 51 -8.10 6.50 -4.67
N HIS A 52 -8.10 6.49 -3.33
CA HIS A 52 -7.86 5.30 -2.52
C HIS A 52 -8.89 4.20 -2.81
N ASN A 53 -10.18 4.53 -2.73
CA ASN A 53 -11.24 3.55 -2.95
C ASN A 53 -11.25 3.02 -4.39
N ARG A 54 -11.05 3.89 -5.40
CA ARG A 54 -10.95 3.48 -6.81
C ARG A 54 -9.74 2.58 -7.08
N LYS A 55 -8.62 2.79 -6.38
CA LYS A 55 -7.47 1.90 -6.47
C LYS A 55 -7.83 0.50 -5.96
N GLY A 56 -8.52 0.40 -4.83
CA GLY A 56 -8.94 -0.89 -4.31
C GLY A 56 -10.06 -1.55 -5.11
N GLU A 57 -10.94 -0.79 -5.75
CA GLU A 57 -11.89 -1.32 -6.75
C GLU A 57 -11.13 -2.01 -7.88
N LYS A 58 -10.14 -1.32 -8.47
CA LYS A 58 -9.35 -1.82 -9.60
C LYS A 58 -8.43 -2.99 -9.24
N LEU A 59 -7.80 -2.96 -8.06
CA LEU A 59 -6.72 -3.91 -7.70
C LEU A 59 -7.18 -5.03 -6.76
N CYS A 60 -8.22 -4.79 -5.97
CA CYS A 60 -8.60 -5.65 -4.84
C CYS A 60 -10.06 -6.13 -4.90
N GLY A 61 -10.83 -5.75 -5.93
CA GLY A 61 -12.24 -6.11 -6.06
C GLY A 61 -13.16 -5.44 -5.03
N TRP A 62 -12.75 -4.31 -4.45
CA TRP A 62 -13.62 -3.56 -3.54
C TRP A 62 -14.85 -3.05 -4.28
N ARG A 63 -16.01 -3.20 -3.66
CA ARG A 63 -17.26 -2.68 -4.24
C ARG A 63 -17.37 -1.18 -3.92
N PRO A 64 -17.98 -0.37 -4.79
CA PRO A 64 -18.34 1.02 -4.52
C PRO A 64 -19.30 1.20 -3.35
#